data_AF-A0A0H1QZV1-F1
#
_entry.id   AF-A0A0H1QZV1-F1
#
_cell.length_a   1.000
_cell.length_b   1.000
_cell.length_c   1.000
_cell.angle_alpha   90.00
_cell.angle_beta   90.00
_cell.angle_gamma   90.00
#
_symmetry.space_group_name_H-M   'P 1'
#
loop_
_entity.id
_entity.type
_entity.pdbx_description
1 polymer ?
#
loop_
_entity_poly.entity_id
_entity_poly.type
_entity_poly.pdbx_seq_one_letter_code
_entity_poly.pdbx_strand_id
1 'polypeptide(L)'
;MARELDEKDFAILRKLAPEYSGILCPESGHEFHSILPPVSNHIAADEEDFAERVARLSDEDWRYLADQILSGREDLGCMPEEDIETVLVRIREAVSEEAAGRVERLYHLSGCGML
;
A
#
# COMPACT_ATOMS: atom_id res chain seq x y z
N MET A 1 7.35 -17.37 2.37
CA MET A 1 8.37 -16.83 1.45
C MET A 1 7.95 -15.42 1.13
N ALA A 2 8.84 -14.46 1.24
CA ALA A 2 8.50 -13.07 0.95
C ALA A 2 8.32 -12.89 -0.57
N ARG A 3 7.30 -12.13 -1.00
CA ARG A 3 7.02 -11.97 -2.44
C ARG A 3 8.07 -11.07 -3.10
N GLU A 4 8.38 -11.35 -4.35
CA GLU A 4 9.12 -10.41 -5.19
C GLU A 4 8.12 -9.46 -5.87
N LEU A 5 8.50 -8.18 -5.97
CA LEU A 5 7.73 -7.18 -6.71
C LEU A 5 7.91 -7.39 -8.21
N ASP A 6 6.80 -7.37 -8.93
CA ASP A 6 6.79 -7.47 -10.39
C ASP A 6 6.90 -6.09 -11.06
N GLU A 7 6.94 -6.06 -12.39
CA GLU A 7 7.08 -4.81 -13.15
C GLU A 7 5.93 -3.82 -12.88
N LYS A 8 4.71 -4.32 -12.64
CA LYS A 8 3.54 -3.48 -12.33
C LYS A 8 3.64 -2.90 -10.93
N ASP A 9 4.12 -3.69 -9.96
CA ASP A 9 4.42 -3.19 -8.61
C ASP A 9 5.45 -2.03 -8.67
N PHE A 10 6.55 -2.21 -9.41
CA PHE A 10 7.57 -1.16 -9.56
C PHE A 10 7.05 0.08 -10.29
N ALA A 11 6.16 -0.09 -11.27
CA ALA A 11 5.53 1.04 -11.95
C ALA A 11 4.68 1.87 -10.98
N ILE A 12 3.96 1.23 -10.05
CA ILE A 12 3.20 1.91 -9.00
C ILE A 12 4.14 2.62 -8.02
N LEU A 13 5.18 1.95 -7.53
CA LEU A 13 6.17 2.56 -6.63
C LEU A 13 6.79 3.82 -7.23
N ARG A 14 7.16 3.82 -8.51
CA ARG A 14 7.72 5.01 -9.18
C ARG A 14 6.74 6.18 -9.29
N LYS A 15 5.42 5.92 -9.33
CA LYS A 15 4.41 6.98 -9.29
C LYS A 15 4.31 7.59 -7.89
N LEU A 16 4.33 6.73 -6.86
CA LEU A 16 4.23 7.13 -5.46
C LEU A 16 5.48 7.84 -4.94
N ALA A 17 6.65 7.35 -5.34
CA ALA A 17 7.96 7.79 -4.88
C ALA A 17 8.95 7.88 -6.05
N PRO A 18 8.79 8.87 -6.95
CA PRO A 18 9.69 9.04 -8.10
C PRO A 18 11.16 9.30 -7.71
N GLU A 19 11.40 9.83 -6.51
CA GLU A 19 12.73 10.01 -5.91
C GLU A 19 13.40 8.69 -5.50
N TYR A 20 12.62 7.62 -5.39
CA TYR A 20 13.11 6.32 -4.98
C TYR A 20 13.72 5.58 -6.18
N SER A 21 15.03 5.68 -6.31
CA SER A 21 15.80 5.08 -7.41
C SER A 21 16.32 3.66 -7.13
N GLY A 22 15.97 3.07 -5.98
CA GLY A 22 16.45 1.76 -5.52
C GLY A 22 15.31 0.74 -5.37
N ILE A 23 15.67 -0.52 -5.13
CA ILE A 23 14.73 -1.64 -4.84
C ILE A 23 14.79 -2.03 -3.34
N LEU A 24 15.78 -1.49 -2.61
CA LEU A 24 16.17 -1.94 -1.28
C LEU A 24 15.76 -0.95 -0.19
N CYS A 25 15.13 -1.46 0.86
CA CYS A 25 14.91 -0.71 2.10
C CYS A 25 16.28 -0.18 2.61
N PRO A 26 16.45 1.16 2.76
CA PRO A 26 17.73 1.74 3.16
C PRO A 26 18.23 1.25 4.50
N GLU A 27 17.32 0.88 5.41
CA GLU A 27 17.64 0.47 6.78
C GLU A 27 17.99 -1.02 6.91
N SER A 28 17.47 -1.87 6.01
CA SER A 28 17.57 -3.34 6.16
C SER A 28 18.35 -4.04 5.04
N GLY A 29 18.60 -3.38 3.91
CA GLY A 29 19.24 -4.00 2.75
C GLY A 29 18.42 -5.14 2.11
N HIS A 30 17.13 -5.25 2.47
CA HIS A 30 16.18 -6.20 1.91
C HIS A 30 15.25 -5.51 0.92
N GLU A 31 14.78 -6.25 -0.08
CA GLU A 31 13.80 -5.77 -1.05
C GLU A 31 12.45 -5.55 -0.36
N PHE A 32 11.71 -4.53 -0.80
CA PHE A 32 10.34 -4.37 -0.33
C PHE A 32 9.46 -5.51 -0.84
N HIS A 33 8.56 -5.99 0.02
CA HIS A 33 7.58 -7.03 -0.31
C HIS A 33 6.15 -6.49 -0.41
N SER A 34 5.95 -5.24 0.02
CA SER A 34 4.72 -4.47 -0.11
C SER A 34 5.05 -3.09 -0.70
N ILE A 35 4.05 -2.40 -1.23
CA ILE A 35 4.17 -1.07 -1.84
C ILE A 35 3.74 0.02 -0.85
N LEU A 36 2.56 -0.10 -0.25
CA LEU A 36 1.92 0.94 0.56
C LEU A 36 2.59 1.14 1.93
N PRO A 37 2.91 0.09 2.72
CA PRO A 37 3.59 0.28 4.00
C PRO A 37 4.93 1.02 3.91
N PRO A 38 5.85 0.71 2.97
CA PRO A 38 7.10 1.47 2.91
C PRO A 38 6.89 2.89 2.42
N VAL A 39 5.90 3.14 1.54
CA VAL A 39 5.56 4.50 1.13
C VAL A 39 5.03 5.31 2.31
N SER A 40 4.11 4.76 3.10
CA SER A 40 3.56 5.38 4.31
C SER A 40 4.63 5.57 5.41
N ASN A 41 5.35 4.52 5.78
CA ASN A 41 6.21 4.55 6.98
C ASN A 41 7.62 5.14 6.76
N HIS A 42 8.14 5.11 5.53
CA HIS A 42 9.55 5.44 5.28
C HIS A 42 9.78 6.54 4.24
N ILE A 43 8.80 6.80 3.38
CA ILE A 43 8.96 7.74 2.26
C ILE A 43 8.10 8.98 2.48
N ALA A 44 6.86 8.82 2.91
CA ALA A 44 5.99 9.93 3.25
C ALA A 44 6.52 10.68 4.48
N ALA A 45 6.47 12.01 4.43
CA ALA A 45 6.86 12.84 5.57
C ALA A 45 5.81 12.84 6.69
N ASP A 46 4.53 12.77 6.31
CA ASP A 46 3.36 12.79 7.16
C ASP A 46 2.12 12.26 6.41
N GLU A 47 0.96 12.25 7.08
CA GLU A 47 -0.33 11.80 6.53
C GLU A 47 -0.76 12.59 5.28
N GLU A 48 -0.42 13.89 5.20
CA GLU A 48 -0.77 14.74 4.07
C GLU A 48 0.09 14.39 2.85
N ASP A 49 1.39 14.21 3.03
CA ASP A 49 2.30 13.75 1.96
C ASP A 49 1.92 12.35 1.46
N PHE A 50 1.54 11.43 2.36
CA PHE A 50 1.03 10.12 1.95
C PHE A 50 -0.22 10.25 1.07
N ALA A 51 -1.20 11.06 1.49
CA ALA A 51 -2.42 11.31 0.74
C ALA A 51 -2.15 11.93 -0.64
N GLU A 52 -1.20 12.88 -0.74
CA GLU A 52 -0.77 13.46 -2.02
C GLU A 52 -0.08 12.44 -2.93
N ARG A 53 0.74 11.55 -2.38
CA ARG A 53 1.43 10.50 -3.16
C ARG A 53 0.43 9.52 -3.74
N VAL A 54 -0.48 8.99 -2.93
CA VAL A 54 -1.46 7.99 -3.40
C VAL A 54 -2.52 8.60 -4.33
N ALA A 55 -2.71 9.93 -4.31
CA ALA A 55 -3.52 10.65 -5.30
C ALA A 55 -2.96 10.58 -6.73
N ARG A 56 -1.68 10.22 -6.91
CA ARG A 56 -1.02 10.07 -8.23
C ARG A 56 -1.42 8.78 -8.95
N LEU A 57 -2.07 7.86 -8.24
CA LEU A 57 -2.50 6.58 -8.77
C LEU A 57 -3.81 6.72 -9.53
N SER A 58 -3.89 6.01 -10.66
CA SER A 58 -5.12 5.90 -11.44
C SER A 58 -6.09 4.89 -10.82
N ASP A 59 -7.34 4.90 -11.26
CA ASP A 59 -8.33 3.89 -10.86
C ASP A 59 -7.87 2.46 -11.18
N GLU A 60 -7.10 2.27 -12.27
CA GLU A 60 -6.55 0.95 -12.61
C GLU A 60 -5.47 0.51 -11.63
N ASP A 61 -4.61 1.43 -11.19
CA ASP A 61 -3.60 1.15 -10.16
C ASP A 61 -4.28 0.75 -8.84
N TRP A 62 -5.36 1.45 -8.46
CA TRP A 62 -6.15 1.11 -7.28
C TRP A 62 -6.86 -0.23 -7.37
N ARG A 63 -7.41 -0.58 -8.54
CA ARG A 63 -7.98 -1.93 -8.78
C ARG A 63 -6.91 -3.01 -8.63
N TYR A 64 -5.71 -2.77 -9.14
CA TYR A 64 -4.59 -3.70 -8.98
C TYR A 64 -4.18 -3.83 -7.51
N LEU A 65 -3.98 -2.71 -6.80
CA LEU A 65 -3.62 -2.72 -5.38
C LEU A 65 -4.68 -3.42 -4.53
N ALA A 66 -5.96 -3.15 -4.76
CA ALA A 66 -7.04 -3.84 -4.06
C ALA A 66 -6.99 -5.36 -4.28
N ASP A 67 -6.70 -5.84 -5.49
CA ASP A 67 -6.52 -7.27 -5.76
C ASP A 67 -5.29 -7.84 -5.03
N GLN A 68 -4.17 -7.10 -5.01
CA GLN A 68 -2.98 -7.54 -4.27
C GLN A 68 -3.23 -7.62 -2.76
N ILE A 69 -3.98 -6.68 -2.18
CA ILE A 69 -4.34 -6.70 -0.76
C ILE A 69 -5.27 -7.87 -0.47
N LEU A 70 -6.34 -8.03 -1.26
CA LEU A 70 -7.33 -9.10 -1.06
C LEU A 70 -6.77 -10.50 -1.29
N SER A 71 -5.70 -10.64 -2.09
CA SER A 71 -4.97 -11.89 -2.27
C SER A 71 -3.86 -12.12 -1.23
N GLY A 72 -3.63 -11.16 -0.33
CA GLY A 72 -2.58 -11.22 0.69
C GLY A 72 -1.16 -11.04 0.16
N ARG A 73 -1.01 -10.56 -1.08
CA ARG A 73 0.29 -10.20 -1.67
C ARG A 73 0.75 -8.84 -1.19
N GLU A 74 -0.18 -7.91 -0.98
CA GLU A 74 0.09 -6.61 -0.39
C GLU A 74 -0.39 -6.61 1.07
N ASP A 75 0.55 -6.55 2.01
CA ASP A 75 0.23 -6.44 3.43
C ASP A 75 0.13 -4.96 3.82
N LEU A 76 -0.92 -4.61 4.57
CA LEU A 76 -1.14 -3.26 5.13
C LEU A 76 -0.72 -3.17 6.61
N GLY A 77 -0.15 -4.25 7.14
CA GLY A 77 0.36 -4.31 8.50
C GLY A 77 1.36 -3.19 8.79
N CYS A 78 1.29 -2.67 10.02
CA CYS A 78 2.14 -1.59 10.51
C CYS A 78 1.95 -0.23 9.80
N MET A 79 0.93 -0.04 8.96
CA MET A 79 0.54 1.30 8.52
C MET A 79 -0.22 2.05 9.63
N PRO A 80 -0.07 3.38 9.75
CA PRO A 80 -0.89 4.21 10.62
C PRO A 80 -2.38 4.16 10.24
N GLU A 81 -3.27 4.39 11.21
CA GLU A 81 -4.72 4.32 10.99
C GLU A 81 -5.19 5.39 10.01
N GLU A 82 -4.64 6.60 10.10
CA GLU A 82 -4.89 7.73 9.19
C GLU A 82 -4.58 7.41 7.71
N ASP A 83 -3.48 6.69 7.47
CA ASP A 83 -3.08 6.29 6.11
C ASP A 83 -3.97 5.17 5.57
N ILE A 84 -4.43 4.27 6.45
CA ILE A 84 -5.39 3.23 6.08
C ILE A 84 -6.74 3.83 5.71
N GLU A 85 -7.24 4.81 6.46
CA GLU A 85 -8.47 5.53 6.09
C GLU A 85 -8.35 6.13 4.69
N THR A 86 -7.20 6.74 4.39
CA THR A 86 -6.90 7.28 3.05
C THR A 86 -6.96 6.18 1.97
N VAL A 87 -6.33 5.02 2.20
CA VAL A 87 -6.39 3.87 1.28
C VAL A 87 -7.83 3.39 1.08
N LEU A 88 -8.61 3.28 2.15
CA LEU A 88 -10.00 2.81 2.09
C LEU A 88 -10.90 3.75 1.29
N VAL A 89 -10.73 5.07 1.44
CA VAL A 89 -11.43 6.07 0.62
C VAL A 89 -11.11 5.88 -0.86
N ARG A 90 -9.82 5.71 -1.20
CA ARG A 90 -9.40 5.54 -2.60
C ARG A 90 -9.91 4.26 -3.22
N ILE A 91 -9.89 3.14 -2.49
CA ILE A 91 -10.45 1.87 -2.96
C ILE A 91 -11.96 1.98 -3.16
N ARG A 92 -12.66 2.68 -2.26
CA ARG A 92 -14.11 2.90 -2.37
C ARG A 92 -14.47 3.66 -3.65
N GLU A 93 -13.71 4.70 -3.96
CA GLU A 93 -13.92 5.54 -5.16
C GLU A 93 -13.54 4.81 -6.46
N ALA A 94 -12.39 4.16 -6.51
CA ALA A 94 -11.85 3.56 -7.74
C ALA A 94 -12.36 2.14 -8.03
N VAL A 95 -12.71 1.39 -6.99
CA VAL A 95 -13.06 -0.04 -7.07
C VAL A 95 -14.51 -0.27 -6.65
N SER A 96 -14.80 -0.22 -5.35
CA SER A 96 -16.16 -0.32 -4.79
C SER A 96 -16.17 -0.21 -3.26
N GLU A 97 -17.33 0.15 -2.71
CA GLU A 97 -17.62 0.07 -1.27
C GLU A 97 -17.36 -1.33 -0.69
N GLU A 98 -17.74 -2.39 -1.41
CA GLU A 98 -17.54 -3.77 -0.98
C GLU A 98 -16.05 -4.13 -0.86
N ALA A 99 -15.23 -3.71 -1.83
CA ALA A 99 -13.80 -3.94 -1.80
C ALA A 99 -13.14 -3.23 -0.62
N ALA A 100 -13.49 -1.96 -0.39
CA ALA A 100 -12.98 -1.18 0.74
C ALA A 100 -13.34 -1.87 2.08
N GLY A 101 -14.59 -2.27 2.27
CA GLY A 101 -15.00 -2.96 3.50
C GLY A 101 -14.32 -4.33 3.69
N ARG A 102 -13.95 -5.04 2.61
CA ARG A 102 -13.16 -6.27 2.72
C ARG A 102 -11.72 -5.98 3.16
N VAL A 103 -11.10 -4.94 2.61
CA VAL A 103 -9.74 -4.51 2.96
C VAL A 103 -9.67 -4.04 4.42
N GLU A 104 -10.64 -3.23 4.87
CA GLU A 104 -10.76 -2.78 6.26
C GLU A 104 -10.78 -3.96 7.24
N ARG A 105 -11.59 -4.98 6.95
CA ARG A 105 -11.63 -6.21 7.75
C ARG A 105 -10.29 -6.94 7.79
N LEU A 106 -9.59 -7.04 6.66
CA LEU A 106 -8.26 -7.67 6.62
C LEU A 106 -7.26 -6.91 7.49
N TYR A 107 -7.23 -5.58 7.39
CA TYR A 107 -6.36 -4.74 8.19
C TYR A 107 -6.58 -4.94 9.70
N HIS A 108 -7.84 -4.91 10.16
CA HIS A 108 -8.15 -5.13 11.57
C HIS A 108 -7.81 -6.55 12.07
N LEU A 109 -7.92 -7.56 11.20
CA LEU A 109 -7.52 -8.93 11.54
C LEU A 109 -5.99 -9.08 11.61
N SER A 110 -5.24 -8.35 10.80
CA SER A 110 -3.77 -8.34 10.84
C SER A 110 -3.21 -7.54 12.03
N GLY A 111 -3.86 -6.45 12.43
CA GLY A 111 -3.46 -5.61 13.56
C GLY A 111 -3.81 -6.20 14.94
N CYS A 112 -4.83 -7.06 15.01
CA CYS A 112 -5.16 -7.80 16.22
C CYS A 112 -4.42 -9.13 16.19
N GLY A 113 -3.36 -9.28 16.99
CA GLY A 113 -2.65 -10.55 17.19
C GLY A 113 -3.53 -11.66 17.77
N MET A 114 -4.51 -12.14 17.01
CA MET A 114 -5.27 -13.36 17.25
C MET A 114 -4.95 -14.38 16.17
N LEU A 115 -3.74 -14.95 16.28
CA LEU A 115 -3.46 -16.36 16.01
C LEU A 115 -2.52 -16.88 17.09
#